data_AF-A0A956KHJ7-F1
#
_entry.id   AF-A0A956KHJ7-F1
#
_cell.length_a   1.000
_cell.length_b   1.000
_cell.length_c   1.000
_cell.angle_alpha   90.00
_cell.angle_beta   90.00
_cell.angle_gamma   90.00
#
_symmetry.space_group_name_H-M   'P 1'
#
loop_
_entity.id
_entity.type
_entity.pdbx_description
1 polymer ?
#
loop_
_entity_poly.entity_id
_entity_poly.type
_entity_poly.pdbx_seq_one_letter_code
_entity_poly.pdbx_strand_id
1 'polypeptide(L)'
;MPAPANAFNHGSARAAALSGATPDDWDAIEAYIKTLRAPAGRQHLEGDPIAGEDVFLDAGCQNCHGGPLWTLSERYYTPLLDANASLTTLFDAGVPNIKQVRPDQLPTTDTNELTVIQPDANGPPHRHVCVVRDVGTFDEQGPGNHGADEIRQNGAPAQGVDGFNVPSLLNMSTGAPYFHNGAAETLEEALGPDFKDHLQAGNQVFSPTDEELADLIAFIQSIDDDTPTIQVPAGQRICPANFVPQIP
;
A
#
# COMPACT_ATOMS: atom_id res chain seq x y z
N MET A 1 0.38 36.92 -5.73
CA MET A 1 -0.55 35.98 -5.07
C MET A 1 0.27 35.16 -4.11
N PRO A 2 -0.11 35.02 -2.84
CA PRO A 2 0.60 34.10 -1.94
C PRO A 2 0.54 32.68 -2.55
N ALA A 3 1.62 31.91 -2.40
CA ALA A 3 1.64 30.52 -2.83
C ALA A 3 0.47 29.78 -2.13
N PRO A 4 -0.31 28.93 -2.85
CA PRO A 4 -1.32 28.13 -2.18
C PRO A 4 -0.64 27.32 -1.08
N ALA A 5 -1.15 27.40 0.15
CA ALA A 5 -0.68 26.53 1.21
C ALA A 5 -0.98 25.09 0.79
N ASN A 6 0.06 24.27 0.65
CA ASN A 6 -0.04 22.91 0.14
C ASN A 6 -0.77 22.03 1.18
N ALA A 7 -2.10 22.08 1.20
CA ALA A 7 -2.93 21.41 2.20
C ALA A 7 -2.87 19.87 2.12
N PHE A 8 -2.37 19.31 1.01
CA PHE A 8 -2.28 17.86 0.81
C PHE A 8 -1.45 17.14 1.89
N ASN A 9 -0.43 17.80 2.46
CA ASN A 9 0.38 17.24 3.54
C ASN A 9 0.02 17.79 4.93
N HIS A 10 -0.98 18.68 5.02
CA HIS A 10 -1.34 19.43 6.24
C HIS A 10 -2.84 19.37 6.59
N GLY A 11 -3.62 18.47 5.99
CA GLY A 11 -5.05 18.37 6.27
C GLY A 11 -5.85 17.62 5.20
N SER A 12 -7.09 17.26 5.53
CA SER A 12 -8.02 16.65 4.58
C SER A 12 -8.44 17.67 3.51
N ALA A 13 -8.85 17.21 2.32
CA ALA A 13 -9.42 18.07 1.27
C ALA A 13 -10.55 18.99 1.81
N ARG A 14 -11.32 18.49 2.78
CA ARG A 14 -12.33 19.26 3.52
C ARG A 14 -11.76 20.43 4.32
N ALA A 15 -10.58 20.27 4.93
CA ALA A 15 -9.91 21.37 5.64
C ALA A 15 -9.39 22.44 4.66
N ALA A 16 -8.92 22.03 3.49
CA ALA A 16 -8.56 22.95 2.40
C ALA A 16 -9.80 23.70 1.86
N ALA A 17 -10.94 23.03 1.73
CA ALA A 17 -12.20 23.64 1.30
C ALA A 17 -12.70 24.73 2.28
N LEU A 18 -12.54 24.52 3.59
CA LEU A 18 -12.88 25.51 4.62
C LEU A 18 -12.00 26.79 4.57
N SER A 19 -10.88 26.77 3.85
CA SER A 19 -9.99 27.92 3.66
C SER A 19 -10.38 28.88 2.52
N GLY A 20 -11.49 28.61 1.82
CA GLY A 20 -12.03 29.48 0.76
C GLY A 20 -11.66 29.10 -0.68
N ALA A 21 -11.08 27.92 -0.91
CA ALA A 21 -11.11 27.27 -2.22
C ALA A 21 -12.56 26.92 -2.56
N THR A 22 -13.04 27.11 -3.80
CA THR A 22 -14.44 26.84 -4.19
C THR A 22 -14.84 25.39 -3.82
N PRO A 23 -15.59 25.18 -2.72
CA PRO A 23 -15.74 23.87 -2.07
C PRO A 23 -16.56 22.87 -2.87
N ASP A 24 -17.53 23.37 -3.64
CA ASP A 24 -18.62 22.55 -4.19
C ASP A 24 -18.13 21.50 -5.20
N ASP A 25 -17.05 21.78 -5.95
CA ASP A 25 -16.51 20.83 -6.94
C ASP A 25 -15.79 19.65 -6.28
N TRP A 26 -15.02 19.88 -5.20
CA TRP A 26 -14.30 18.81 -4.50
C TRP A 26 -15.25 17.92 -3.70
N ASP A 27 -16.26 18.51 -3.06
CA ASP A 27 -17.30 17.74 -2.36
C ASP A 27 -18.13 16.92 -3.36
N ALA A 28 -18.41 17.46 -4.55
CA ALA A 28 -19.09 16.73 -5.62
C ALA A 28 -18.23 15.59 -6.20
N ILE A 29 -16.93 15.82 -6.41
CA ILE A 29 -15.99 14.78 -6.84
C ILE A 29 -15.89 13.69 -5.78
N GLU A 30 -15.75 14.04 -4.49
CA GLU A 30 -15.72 13.06 -3.39
C GLU A 30 -17.03 12.25 -3.36
N ALA A 31 -18.18 12.92 -3.49
CA ALA A 31 -19.47 12.26 -3.54
C ALA A 31 -19.56 11.29 -4.74
N TYR A 32 -19.10 11.69 -5.92
CA TYR A 32 -19.06 10.83 -7.11
C TYR A 32 -18.11 9.65 -6.93
N ILE A 33 -16.88 9.87 -6.45
CA ILE A 33 -15.89 8.80 -6.21
C ILE A 33 -16.46 7.74 -5.25
N LYS A 34 -17.20 8.15 -4.22
CA LYS A 34 -17.88 7.23 -3.29
C LYS A 34 -18.98 6.38 -3.94
N THR A 35 -19.45 6.73 -5.13
CA THR A 35 -20.41 5.91 -5.90
C THR A 35 -19.73 4.90 -6.81
N LEU A 36 -18.42 5.04 -7.04
CA LEU A 36 -17.67 4.12 -7.88
C LEU A 36 -17.53 2.77 -7.18
N ARG A 37 -17.70 1.71 -7.97
CA ARG A 37 -17.56 0.32 -7.55
C ARG A 37 -16.42 -0.31 -8.34
N ALA A 38 -15.71 -1.26 -7.74
CA ALA A 38 -14.77 -2.09 -8.47
C ALA A 38 -15.53 -2.91 -9.53
N PRO A 39 -14.91 -3.20 -10.69
CA PRO A 39 -15.43 -4.20 -11.61
C PRO A 39 -15.69 -5.53 -10.89
N ALA A 40 -16.72 -6.24 -11.33
CA ALA A 40 -17.05 -7.55 -10.78
C ALA A 40 -15.90 -8.54 -10.99
N GLY A 41 -15.70 -9.43 -10.02
CA GLY A 41 -14.67 -10.44 -10.04
C GLY A 41 -14.82 -11.36 -11.26
N ARG A 42 -13.69 -11.86 -11.77
CA ARG A 42 -13.69 -12.74 -12.93
C ARG A 42 -14.37 -14.07 -12.58
N GLN A 43 -15.34 -14.46 -13.40
CA GLN A 43 -16.16 -15.67 -13.18
C GLN A 43 -15.66 -16.91 -13.93
N HIS A 44 -14.72 -16.74 -14.86
CA HIS A 44 -14.12 -17.82 -15.64
C HIS A 44 -12.63 -17.81 -15.36
N LEU A 45 -12.22 -18.75 -14.52
CA LEU A 45 -10.87 -18.84 -13.96
C LEU A 45 -10.28 -20.19 -14.38
N GLU A 46 -8.96 -20.23 -14.53
CA GLU A 46 -8.25 -21.47 -14.83
C GLU A 46 -8.04 -22.32 -13.56
N GLY A 47 -7.87 -21.69 -12.40
CA GLY A 47 -7.78 -22.33 -11.08
C GLY A 47 -9.07 -22.24 -10.24
N ASP A 48 -9.02 -22.82 -9.04
CA ASP A 48 -10.10 -22.81 -8.05
C ASP A 48 -9.90 -21.65 -7.04
N PRO A 49 -10.75 -20.60 -7.06
CA PRO A 49 -10.63 -19.47 -6.14
C PRO A 49 -10.88 -19.86 -4.66
N ILE A 50 -11.58 -20.96 -4.38
CA ILE A 50 -11.79 -21.41 -2.99
C ILE A 50 -10.50 -22.00 -2.43
N ALA A 51 -9.83 -22.87 -3.20
CA ALA A 51 -8.51 -23.36 -2.84
C ALA A 51 -7.48 -22.21 -2.80
N GLY A 52 -7.61 -21.24 -3.70
CA GLY A 52 -6.76 -20.06 -3.74
C GLY A 52 -6.83 -19.17 -2.51
N GLU A 53 -7.99 -19.10 -1.84
CA GLU A 53 -8.12 -18.40 -0.55
C GLU A 53 -7.24 -19.06 0.53
N ASP A 54 -7.20 -20.39 0.58
CA ASP A 54 -6.34 -21.13 1.52
C ASP A 54 -4.85 -20.90 1.21
N VAL A 55 -4.46 -20.91 -0.08
CA VAL A 55 -3.10 -20.59 -0.51
C VAL A 55 -2.72 -19.15 -0.15
N PHE A 56 -3.65 -18.19 -0.33
CA PHE A 56 -3.46 -16.80 0.04
C PHE A 56 -3.16 -16.62 1.53
N LEU A 57 -3.85 -17.38 2.38
CA LEU A 57 -3.65 -17.40 3.82
C LEU A 57 -2.32 -18.06 4.24
N ASP A 58 -1.94 -19.16 3.60
CA ASP A 58 -0.68 -19.88 3.85
C ASP A 58 0.56 -19.07 3.43
N ALA A 59 0.45 -18.37 2.29
CA ALA A 59 1.46 -17.42 1.82
C ALA A 59 1.60 -16.18 2.73
N GLY A 60 0.62 -15.91 3.59
CA GLY A 60 0.59 -14.73 4.44
C GLY A 60 0.27 -13.44 3.68
N CYS A 61 -0.37 -13.51 2.51
CA CYS A 61 -0.71 -12.33 1.69
C CYS A 61 -1.61 -11.33 2.46
N GLN A 62 -2.49 -11.84 3.32
CA GLN A 62 -3.38 -11.07 4.21
C GLN A 62 -2.63 -10.18 5.22
N ASN A 63 -1.33 -10.41 5.43
CA ASN A 63 -0.50 -9.56 6.29
C ASN A 63 -0.43 -8.12 5.76
N CYS A 64 -0.60 -7.94 4.45
CA CYS A 64 -0.58 -6.66 3.75
C CYS A 64 -1.87 -6.41 2.96
N HIS A 65 -2.35 -7.43 2.24
CA HIS A 65 -3.53 -7.36 1.39
C HIS A 65 -4.78 -7.91 2.10
N GLY A 66 -5.08 -7.38 3.28
CA GLY A 66 -6.28 -7.72 4.03
C GLY A 66 -7.06 -6.48 4.44
N GLY A 67 -8.13 -6.68 5.20
CA GLY A 67 -8.97 -5.62 5.73
C GLY A 67 -9.82 -4.93 4.66
N PRO A 68 -10.46 -3.81 5.02
CA PRO A 68 -11.20 -2.96 4.09
C PRO A 68 -10.41 -2.66 2.82
N LEU A 69 -11.03 -2.90 1.66
CA LEU A 69 -10.43 -2.71 0.34
C LEU A 69 -9.15 -3.53 0.09
N TRP A 70 -8.86 -4.59 0.86
CA TRP A 70 -7.73 -5.49 0.64
C TRP A 70 -6.36 -4.78 0.64
N THR A 71 -6.14 -3.87 1.59
CA THR A 71 -4.92 -3.05 1.71
C THR A 71 -4.68 -2.58 3.15
N LEU A 72 -3.42 -2.30 3.49
CA LEU A 72 -3.06 -1.56 4.70
C LEU A 72 -3.42 -0.07 4.65
N SER A 73 -3.68 0.47 3.46
CA SER A 73 -3.88 1.90 3.16
C SER A 73 -5.23 2.41 3.68
N GLU A 74 -5.39 2.42 4.99
CA GLU A 74 -6.56 2.92 5.70
C GLU A 74 -6.28 4.31 6.30
N ARG A 75 -7.34 5.09 6.52
CA ARG A 75 -7.22 6.32 7.30
C ARG A 75 -7.17 5.97 8.80
N TYR A 76 -6.00 6.09 9.40
CA TYR A 76 -5.75 5.76 10.82
C TYR A 76 -5.71 6.98 11.76
N TYR A 77 -5.80 8.20 11.22
CA TYR A 77 -5.94 9.42 12.01
C TYR A 77 -6.82 10.46 11.30
N THR A 78 -7.21 11.51 12.01
CA THR A 78 -7.88 12.66 11.41
C THR A 78 -6.87 13.76 11.12
N PRO A 79 -6.62 14.09 9.85
CA PRO A 79 -5.79 15.24 9.53
C PRO A 79 -6.38 16.52 10.13
N LEU A 80 -5.56 17.28 10.83
CA LEU A 80 -5.91 18.56 11.42
C LEU A 80 -5.21 19.68 10.65
N LEU A 81 -5.88 20.82 10.52
CA LEU A 81 -5.28 22.01 9.93
C LEU A 81 -4.06 22.44 10.77
N ASP A 82 -3.00 22.89 10.09
CA ASP A 82 -1.74 23.33 10.69
C ASP A 82 -1.00 22.28 11.52
N ALA A 83 -1.41 21.00 11.46
CA ALA A 83 -0.72 19.94 12.17
C ALA A 83 0.36 19.27 11.28
N ASN A 84 1.38 18.69 11.92
CA ASN A 84 2.48 18.02 11.23
C ASN A 84 2.79 16.65 11.84
N ALA A 85 2.33 15.59 11.16
CA ALA A 85 2.59 14.21 11.56
C ALA A 85 4.04 13.76 11.36
N SER A 86 4.86 14.51 10.58
CA SER A 86 6.28 14.19 10.43
C SER A 86 7.11 14.52 11.67
N LEU A 87 6.52 15.21 12.66
CA LEU A 87 7.18 15.55 13.93
C LEU A 87 6.90 14.52 15.04
N THR A 88 6.10 13.48 14.77
CA THR A 88 5.76 12.47 15.77
C THR A 88 6.33 11.12 15.36
N THR A 89 7.11 10.52 16.26
CA THR A 89 7.62 9.15 16.09
C THR A 89 6.47 8.14 16.21
N LEU A 90 6.63 6.94 15.67
CA LEU A 90 5.67 5.86 15.86
C LEU A 90 5.56 5.52 17.36
N PHE A 91 6.67 5.57 18.10
CA PHE A 91 6.69 5.38 19.55
C PHE A 91 5.81 6.42 20.26
N ASP A 92 6.01 7.70 19.99
CA ASP A 92 5.22 8.80 20.56
C ASP A 92 3.75 8.75 20.13
N ALA A 93 3.46 8.17 18.97
CA ALA A 93 2.11 7.89 18.48
C ALA A 93 1.47 6.63 19.09
N GLY A 94 2.15 5.96 20.04
CA GLY A 94 1.63 4.81 20.78
C GLY A 94 1.92 3.44 20.15
N VAL A 95 2.89 3.35 19.24
CA VAL A 95 3.36 2.09 18.62
C VAL A 95 4.72 1.73 19.24
N PRO A 96 4.77 0.90 20.29
CA PRO A 96 6.00 0.67 21.07
C PRO A 96 7.04 -0.24 20.39
N ASN A 97 6.65 -0.95 19.32
CA ASN A 97 7.52 -1.79 18.49
C ASN A 97 6.80 -2.16 17.17
N ILE A 98 7.54 -2.72 16.21
CA ILE A 98 7.01 -3.18 14.90
C ILE A 98 6.31 -4.55 14.92
N LYS A 99 6.09 -5.13 16.12
CA LYS A 99 5.36 -6.39 16.34
C LYS A 99 5.88 -7.57 15.51
N GLN A 100 5.08 -8.08 14.56
CA GLN A 100 5.37 -9.24 13.73
C GLN A 100 5.68 -8.86 12.27
N VAL A 101 5.75 -7.55 11.96
CA VAL A 101 6.24 -7.08 10.66
C VAL A 101 7.71 -7.47 10.55
N ARG A 102 8.12 -8.00 9.40
CA ARG A 102 9.49 -8.45 9.23
C ARG A 102 10.44 -7.24 9.20
N PRO A 103 11.61 -7.32 9.86
CA PRO A 103 12.56 -6.20 9.91
C PRO A 103 13.02 -5.68 8.56
N ASP A 104 13.13 -6.54 7.55
CA ASP A 104 13.59 -6.17 6.21
C ASP A 104 12.49 -5.50 5.35
N GLN A 105 11.24 -5.47 5.82
CA GLN A 105 10.15 -4.78 5.13
C GLN A 105 10.04 -3.30 5.52
N LEU A 106 10.95 -2.82 6.37
CA LEU A 106 10.99 -1.46 6.91
C LEU A 106 12.45 -0.96 6.93
N PRO A 107 12.68 0.35 6.80
CA PRO A 107 14.04 0.90 6.83
C PRO A 107 14.74 0.78 8.19
N THR A 108 13.97 0.69 9.28
CA THR A 108 14.47 0.39 10.64
C THR A 108 13.35 -0.23 11.47
N THR A 109 13.71 -0.93 12.54
CA THR A 109 12.75 -1.49 13.51
C THR A 109 12.55 -0.61 14.74
N ASP A 110 13.36 0.45 14.87
CA ASP A 110 13.26 1.40 15.99
C ASP A 110 12.11 2.39 15.76
N THR A 111 11.04 2.24 16.55
CA THR A 111 9.87 3.12 16.49
C THR A 111 10.14 4.55 16.97
N ASN A 112 11.29 4.82 17.59
CA ASN A 112 11.74 6.19 17.92
C ASN A 112 12.39 6.88 16.71
N GLU A 113 12.85 6.11 15.71
CA GLU A 113 13.45 6.65 14.49
C GLU A 113 12.42 6.79 13.36
N LEU A 114 11.41 5.90 13.33
CA LEU A 114 10.30 5.99 12.38
C LEU A 114 9.32 7.08 12.81
N THR A 115 9.09 8.09 11.97
CA THR A 115 7.99 9.04 12.17
C THR A 115 6.70 8.54 11.50
N VAL A 116 5.54 9.06 11.92
CA VAL A 116 4.25 8.68 11.30
C VAL A 116 4.26 8.97 9.80
N ILE A 117 4.91 10.07 9.43
CA ILE A 117 5.12 10.49 8.06
C ILE A 117 6.59 10.84 7.86
N GLN A 118 7.30 10.12 6.99
CA GLN A 118 8.73 10.32 6.75
C GLN A 118 9.05 10.38 5.25
N PRO A 119 10.09 11.12 4.82
CA PRO A 119 10.62 11.01 3.47
C PRO A 119 11.28 9.64 3.28
N ASP A 120 11.32 9.18 2.05
CA ASP A 120 12.14 8.03 1.67
C ASP A 120 13.63 8.37 1.73
N ALA A 121 14.47 7.34 1.74
CA ALA A 121 15.91 7.47 1.67
C ALA A 121 16.39 8.35 0.49
N ASN A 122 15.67 8.35 -0.64
CA ASN A 122 15.94 9.21 -1.79
C ASN A 122 15.29 10.61 -1.72
N GLY A 123 14.67 10.96 -0.58
CA GLY A 123 14.17 12.29 -0.23
C GLY A 123 12.64 12.42 -0.32
N PRO A 124 12.10 13.66 -0.34
CA PRO A 124 10.66 13.92 -0.42
C PRO A 124 10.05 13.56 -1.79
N PRO A 125 8.72 13.37 -1.91
CA PRO A 125 7.66 13.58 -0.90
C PRO A 125 7.64 12.59 0.28
N HIS A 126 6.89 12.99 1.30
CA HIS A 126 6.65 12.24 2.53
C HIS A 126 5.69 11.05 2.32
N ARG A 127 5.84 9.99 3.12
CA ARG A 127 5.02 8.77 3.07
C ARG A 127 4.55 8.35 4.45
N HIS A 128 3.40 7.69 4.51
CA HIS A 128 2.86 7.08 5.72
C HIS A 128 3.59 5.76 6.02
N VAL A 129 4.56 5.78 6.93
CA VAL A 129 5.48 4.65 7.17
C VAL A 129 4.76 3.35 7.49
N CYS A 130 3.68 3.44 8.27
CA CYS A 130 3.02 2.27 8.80
C CYS A 130 2.33 1.39 7.73
N VAL A 131 2.03 1.94 6.56
CA VAL A 131 1.39 1.24 5.43
C VAL A 131 2.35 0.93 4.28
N VAL A 132 3.60 1.39 4.38
CA VAL A 132 4.65 1.13 3.39
C VAL A 132 5.32 -0.20 3.72
N ARG A 133 5.57 -1.03 2.70
CA ARG A 133 6.33 -2.27 2.83
C ARG A 133 7.35 -2.36 1.71
N ASP A 134 8.59 -2.65 2.07
CA ASP A 134 9.58 -3.13 1.12
C ASP A 134 9.39 -4.64 0.93
N VAL A 135 9.17 -5.02 -0.32
CA VAL A 135 8.90 -6.40 -0.76
C VAL A 135 9.65 -6.72 -2.06
N GLY A 136 10.73 -5.98 -2.35
CA GLY A 136 11.60 -6.24 -3.50
C GLY A 136 10.97 -5.91 -4.85
N THR A 137 9.97 -5.02 -4.89
CA THR A 137 9.31 -4.59 -6.15
C THR A 137 9.89 -3.27 -6.69
N PHE A 138 10.96 -2.75 -6.10
CA PHE A 138 11.68 -1.56 -6.57
C PHE A 138 13.09 -1.96 -6.99
N ASP A 139 13.42 -1.82 -8.27
CA ASP A 139 14.78 -2.02 -8.77
C ASP A 139 14.99 -1.24 -10.08
N GLU A 140 16.15 -0.58 -10.18
CA GLU A 140 16.62 0.17 -11.36
C GLU A 140 16.87 -0.77 -12.55
N GLN A 141 17.33 -2.00 -12.30
CA GLN A 141 17.54 -3.01 -13.34
C GLN A 141 16.34 -3.98 -13.47
N GLY A 142 15.70 -4.30 -12.35
CA GLY A 142 14.58 -5.21 -12.20
C GLY A 142 14.95 -6.69 -12.36
N PRO A 143 14.25 -7.59 -11.68
CA PRO A 143 14.22 -9.00 -12.07
C PRO A 143 13.80 -9.14 -13.55
N GLY A 144 14.46 -10.01 -14.30
CA GLY A 144 14.09 -10.32 -15.70
C GLY A 144 14.20 -9.17 -16.72
N ASN A 145 14.89 -8.05 -16.43
CA ASN A 145 14.87 -6.78 -17.20
C ASN A 145 13.52 -6.03 -17.17
N HIS A 146 12.71 -6.27 -16.14
CA HIS A 146 11.45 -5.56 -15.94
C HIS A 146 11.59 -4.28 -15.09
N GLY A 147 12.82 -3.86 -14.79
CA GLY A 147 13.10 -2.63 -14.07
C GLY A 147 12.82 -1.40 -14.92
N ALA A 148 12.67 -0.28 -14.25
CA ALA A 148 12.62 1.02 -14.91
C ALA A 148 13.76 1.90 -14.37
N ASP A 149 14.43 2.62 -15.26
CA ASP A 149 15.30 3.73 -14.88
C ASP A 149 14.43 4.85 -14.31
N GLU A 150 14.09 4.72 -13.03
CA GLU A 150 13.27 5.70 -12.34
C GLU A 150 14.15 6.85 -11.85
N ILE A 151 14.12 7.94 -12.62
CA ILE A 151 14.83 9.17 -12.30
C ILE A 151 13.86 10.31 -12.11
N ARG A 152 14.17 11.17 -11.13
CA ARG A 152 13.44 12.42 -10.93
C ARG A 152 13.79 13.43 -12.02
N GLN A 153 12.98 14.48 -12.15
CA GLN A 153 13.18 15.56 -13.14
C GLN A 153 14.59 16.19 -13.07
N ASN A 154 15.23 16.15 -11.90
CA ASN A 154 16.58 16.68 -11.67
C ASN A 154 17.70 15.62 -11.87
N GLY A 155 17.38 14.43 -12.37
CA GLY A 155 18.32 13.34 -12.61
C GLY A 155 18.77 12.60 -11.35
N ALA A 156 18.15 12.87 -10.19
CA ALA A 156 18.41 12.12 -8.97
C ALA A 156 17.58 10.82 -8.92
N PRO A 157 17.98 9.82 -8.11
CA PRO A 157 17.24 8.58 -7.96
C PRO A 157 15.77 8.82 -7.57
N ALA A 158 14.87 8.01 -8.12
CA ALA A 158 13.46 8.02 -7.75
C ALA A 158 13.22 7.43 -6.37
N GLN A 159 11.95 7.48 -6.00
CA GLN A 159 11.42 7.06 -4.73
C GLN A 159 10.92 5.62 -4.81
N GLY A 160 11.13 4.83 -3.76
CA GLY A 160 10.56 3.48 -3.66
C GLY A 160 11.51 2.45 -3.06
N VAL A 161 12.77 2.83 -2.81
CA VAL A 161 13.77 2.00 -2.12
C VAL A 161 13.35 1.59 -0.72
N ASP A 162 12.53 2.41 -0.03
CA ASP A 162 11.95 2.03 1.27
C ASP A 162 10.60 1.31 1.13
N GLY A 163 10.23 0.90 -0.08
CA GLY A 163 8.98 0.24 -0.41
C GLY A 163 7.83 1.16 -0.79
N PHE A 164 6.67 0.53 -1.03
CA PHE A 164 5.44 1.19 -1.48
C PHE A 164 4.28 1.04 -0.50
N ASN A 165 3.35 1.99 -0.56
CA ASN A 165 2.05 1.80 0.08
C ASN A 165 1.35 0.61 -0.56
N VAL A 166 0.92 -0.35 0.25
CA VAL A 166 0.33 -1.61 -0.23
C VAL A 166 -0.92 -1.30 -1.07
N PRO A 167 -0.98 -1.69 -2.36
CA PRO A 167 -2.16 -1.43 -3.18
C PRO A 167 -3.34 -2.31 -2.78
N SER A 168 -4.55 -1.84 -3.10
CA SER A 168 -5.78 -2.65 -3.00
C SER A 168 -5.75 -3.80 -4.00
N LEU A 169 -6.29 -4.96 -3.62
CA LEU A 169 -6.54 -6.08 -4.54
C LEU A 169 -7.92 -6.02 -5.23
N LEU A 170 -8.69 -4.95 -5.05
CA LEU A 170 -9.87 -4.75 -5.87
C LEU A 170 -9.44 -4.50 -7.33
N ASN A 171 -10.18 -5.08 -8.28
CA ASN A 171 -9.98 -4.91 -9.71
C ASN A 171 -8.70 -5.55 -10.30
N MET A 172 -8.12 -6.55 -9.64
CA MET A 172 -6.91 -7.21 -10.17
C MET A 172 -7.15 -7.92 -11.51
N SER A 173 -8.39 -8.26 -11.86
CA SER A 173 -8.71 -8.85 -13.17
C SER A 173 -8.56 -7.90 -14.37
N THR A 174 -8.48 -6.58 -14.15
CA THR A 174 -8.33 -5.58 -15.24
C THR A 174 -7.19 -4.59 -15.00
N GLY A 175 -6.39 -4.80 -13.96
CA GLY A 175 -5.37 -3.87 -13.49
C GLY A 175 -4.00 -3.99 -14.16
N ALA A 176 -3.82 -4.93 -15.09
CA ALA A 176 -2.55 -5.12 -15.78
C ALA A 176 -2.11 -3.90 -16.62
N PRO A 177 -0.80 -3.64 -16.76
CA PRO A 177 0.31 -4.31 -16.08
C PRO A 177 0.40 -3.92 -14.58
N TYR A 178 1.00 -4.78 -13.77
CA TYR A 178 1.09 -4.68 -12.31
C TYR A 178 2.40 -4.04 -11.83
N PHE A 179 2.42 -3.68 -10.53
CA PHE A 179 3.43 -2.85 -9.87
C PHE A 179 3.44 -1.38 -10.32
N HIS A 180 4.16 -0.54 -9.59
CA HIS A 180 4.09 0.92 -9.73
C HIS A 180 4.63 1.44 -11.07
N ASN A 181 5.51 0.66 -11.71
CA ASN A 181 6.10 0.94 -13.02
C ASN A 181 5.57 0.03 -14.13
N GLY A 182 4.61 -0.86 -13.84
CA GLY A 182 4.09 -1.83 -14.80
C GLY A 182 5.07 -2.98 -15.11
N ALA A 183 5.97 -3.32 -14.19
CA ALA A 183 7.01 -4.32 -14.40
C ALA A 183 6.48 -5.74 -14.72
N ALA A 184 5.27 -6.10 -14.27
CA ALA A 184 4.68 -7.41 -14.56
C ALA A 184 3.47 -7.27 -15.50
N GLU A 185 3.49 -7.89 -16.67
CA GLU A 185 2.36 -7.85 -17.61
C GLU A 185 1.19 -8.73 -17.15
N THR A 186 1.49 -9.74 -16.33
CA THR A 186 0.52 -10.76 -15.87
C THR A 186 0.63 -11.01 -14.37
N LEU A 187 -0.39 -11.64 -13.77
CA LEU A 187 -0.33 -12.00 -12.34
C LEU A 187 0.63 -13.17 -12.12
N GLU A 188 0.77 -14.05 -13.12
CA GLU A 188 1.73 -15.14 -13.19
C GLU A 188 3.16 -14.60 -13.09
N GLU A 189 3.46 -13.48 -13.76
CA GLU A 189 4.73 -12.77 -13.59
C GLU A 189 4.83 -12.13 -12.20
N ALA A 190 3.81 -11.38 -11.76
CA ALA A 190 3.81 -10.67 -10.48
C ALA A 190 3.93 -11.58 -9.23
N LEU A 191 3.53 -12.84 -9.37
CA LEU A 191 3.61 -13.89 -8.36
C LEU A 191 4.62 -14.99 -8.76
N GLY A 192 5.45 -14.71 -9.76
CA GLY A 192 6.42 -15.64 -10.32
C GLY A 192 7.81 -15.52 -9.70
N PRO A 193 8.78 -16.29 -10.23
CA PRO A 193 10.16 -16.32 -9.72
C PRO A 193 10.88 -14.98 -9.78
N ASP A 194 10.53 -14.12 -10.74
CA ASP A 194 11.13 -12.79 -10.89
C ASP A 194 10.74 -11.87 -9.73
N PHE A 195 9.52 -11.98 -9.20
CA PHE A 195 9.06 -11.21 -8.03
C PHE A 195 8.94 -12.08 -6.78
N LYS A 196 9.87 -13.03 -6.61
CA LYS A 196 9.85 -13.98 -5.49
C LYS A 196 9.84 -13.30 -4.12
N ASP A 197 10.54 -12.18 -3.95
CA ASP A 197 10.57 -11.45 -2.68
C ASP A 197 9.17 -10.92 -2.29
N HIS A 198 8.37 -10.54 -3.30
CA HIS A 198 6.97 -10.17 -3.12
C HIS A 198 6.10 -11.38 -2.80
N LEU A 199 6.21 -12.47 -3.58
CA LEU A 199 5.47 -13.71 -3.36
C LEU A 199 5.69 -14.27 -1.94
N GLN A 200 6.92 -14.17 -1.44
CA GLN A 200 7.33 -14.70 -0.13
C GLN A 200 7.31 -13.65 0.99
N ALA A 201 6.77 -12.45 0.73
CA ALA A 201 6.81 -11.35 1.69
C ALA A 201 6.11 -11.72 3.02
N GLY A 202 4.96 -12.41 2.93
CA GLY A 202 4.18 -12.87 4.08
C GLY A 202 4.71 -14.15 4.73
N ASN A 203 5.40 -15.00 3.96
CA ASN A 203 5.94 -16.28 4.37
C ASN A 203 7.21 -16.61 3.55
N GLN A 204 8.39 -16.47 4.16
CA GLN A 204 9.68 -16.62 3.49
C GLN A 204 9.98 -18.02 2.95
N VAL A 205 9.26 -19.04 3.42
CA VAL A 205 9.42 -20.43 2.95
C VAL A 205 8.29 -20.86 2.02
N PHE A 206 7.36 -19.95 1.69
CA PHE A 206 6.27 -20.22 0.76
C PHE A 206 6.83 -20.58 -0.62
N SER A 207 6.39 -21.70 -1.15
CA SER A 207 6.86 -22.25 -2.42
C SER A 207 5.72 -23.04 -3.05
N PRO A 208 4.77 -22.36 -3.71
CA PRO A 208 3.60 -23.00 -4.26
C PRO A 208 4.00 -23.92 -5.43
N THR A 209 3.21 -24.97 -5.62
CA THR A 209 3.13 -25.70 -6.88
C THR A 209 2.46 -24.85 -7.96
N ASP A 210 2.56 -25.26 -9.22
CA ASP A 210 1.90 -24.56 -10.34
C ASP A 210 0.37 -24.51 -10.16
N GLU A 211 -0.22 -25.56 -9.56
CA GLU A 211 -1.66 -25.64 -9.24
C GLU A 211 -2.03 -24.63 -8.15
N GLU A 212 -1.29 -24.61 -7.03
CA GLU A 212 -1.51 -23.64 -5.94
C GLU A 212 -1.33 -22.19 -6.43
N LEU A 213 -0.38 -21.94 -7.34
CA LEU A 213 -0.20 -20.62 -7.94
C LEU A 213 -1.39 -20.23 -8.83
N ALA A 214 -1.90 -21.15 -9.66
CA ALA A 214 -3.08 -20.92 -10.49
C ALA A 214 -4.33 -20.67 -9.63
N ASP A 215 -4.49 -21.40 -8.53
CA ASP A 215 -5.57 -21.22 -7.57
C ASP A 215 -5.46 -19.86 -6.86
N LEU A 216 -4.26 -19.48 -6.40
CA LEU A 216 -4.00 -18.16 -5.81
C LEU A 216 -4.37 -17.01 -6.77
N ILE A 217 -3.97 -17.12 -8.05
CA ILE A 217 -4.32 -16.14 -9.09
C ILE A 217 -5.83 -16.12 -9.31
N ALA A 218 -6.48 -17.29 -9.34
CA ALA A 218 -7.92 -17.40 -9.49
C ALA A 218 -8.65 -16.67 -8.35
N PHE A 219 -8.21 -16.85 -7.10
CA PHE A 219 -8.73 -16.12 -5.96
C PHE A 219 -8.54 -14.61 -6.12
N ILE A 220 -7.32 -14.14 -6.41
CA ILE A 220 -7.04 -12.70 -6.59
C ILE A 220 -7.89 -12.08 -7.70
N GLN A 221 -8.08 -12.77 -8.83
CA GLN A 221 -8.92 -12.29 -9.92
C GLN A 221 -10.43 -12.31 -9.59
N SER A 222 -10.84 -13.09 -8.59
CA SER A 222 -12.22 -13.16 -8.12
C SER A 222 -12.60 -12.03 -7.15
N ILE A 223 -11.62 -11.33 -6.58
CA ILE A 223 -11.85 -10.28 -5.58
C ILE A 223 -12.57 -9.07 -6.20
N ASP A 224 -13.72 -8.74 -5.62
CA ASP A 224 -14.51 -7.54 -5.90
C ASP A 224 -15.13 -6.95 -4.64
N ASP A 225 -15.96 -5.92 -4.80
CA ASP A 225 -16.59 -5.19 -3.70
C ASP A 225 -17.54 -6.03 -2.83
N ASP A 226 -18.07 -7.15 -3.35
CA ASP A 226 -18.98 -8.03 -2.61
C ASP A 226 -18.24 -9.21 -1.96
N THR A 227 -16.93 -9.36 -2.24
CA THR A 227 -16.07 -10.40 -1.66
C THR A 227 -15.79 -10.11 -0.18
N PRO A 228 -16.08 -11.03 0.76
CA PRO A 228 -15.76 -10.84 2.18
C PRO A 228 -14.26 -10.65 2.41
N THR A 229 -13.88 -9.56 3.08
CA THR A 229 -12.46 -9.28 3.36
C THR A 229 -11.89 -10.18 4.45
N ILE A 230 -10.65 -10.64 4.24
CA ILE A 230 -9.84 -11.33 5.26
C ILE A 230 -9.16 -10.27 6.13
N GLN A 231 -9.24 -10.39 7.45
CA GLN A 231 -8.64 -9.40 8.36
C GLN A 231 -7.11 -9.48 8.37
N VAL A 232 -6.45 -8.32 8.32
CA VAL A 232 -5.01 -8.22 8.60
C VAL A 232 -4.75 -8.63 10.05
N PRO A 233 -3.83 -9.58 10.32
CA PRO A 233 -3.48 -9.97 11.67
C PRO A 233 -3.01 -8.78 12.53
N ALA A 234 -3.42 -8.74 13.81
CA ALA A 234 -3.11 -7.62 14.70
C ALA A 234 -1.60 -7.38 14.90
N GLY A 235 -0.78 -8.42 14.69
CA GLY A 235 0.68 -8.36 14.70
C GLY A 235 1.30 -7.65 13.49
N GLN A 236 0.56 -7.51 12.39
CA GLN A 236 1.02 -6.88 11.14
C GLN A 236 0.58 -5.41 11.02
N ARG A 237 -0.37 -4.98 11.87
CA ARG A 237 -0.83 -3.58 11.94
C ARG A 237 0.08 -2.76 12.84
N ILE A 238 0.84 -1.84 12.24
CA ILE A 238 1.73 -0.90 12.92
C ILE A 238 1.30 0.57 12.78
N CYS A 239 0.14 0.84 12.19
CA CYS A 239 -0.41 2.20 12.19
C CYS A 239 -0.93 2.56 13.59
N PRO A 240 -0.65 3.77 14.08
CA PRO A 240 -1.09 4.19 15.40
C PRO A 240 -2.61 4.31 15.44
N ALA A 241 -3.20 3.90 16.57
CA ALA A 241 -4.62 4.08 16.82
C ALA A 241 -4.86 5.41 17.53
N ASN A 242 -5.84 6.20 17.07
CA ASN A 242 -6.23 7.47 17.69
C ASN A 242 -5.09 8.51 17.80
N PHE A 243 -4.13 8.46 16.89
CA PHE A 243 -3.08 9.46 16.79
C PHE A 243 -3.66 10.85 16.49
N VAL A 244 -3.14 11.86 17.19
CA VAL A 244 -3.44 13.27 16.94
C VAL A 244 -2.11 13.96 16.60
N PRO A 245 -1.93 14.45 15.36
CA PRO A 245 -0.68 15.11 14.98
C PRO A 245 -0.47 16.40 15.77
N GLN A 246 0.80 16.70 16.06
CA GLN A 246 1.19 17.93 16.76
C GLN A 246 0.91 19.16 15.90
N ILE A 247 0.43 20.24 16.52
CA ILE A 247 0.38 21.57 15.92
C ILE A 247 1.71 22.26 16.29
N PRO A 248 2.53 22.70 15.32
CA PRO A 248 3.80 23.37 15.58
C PRO A 248 3.66 24.71 16.31
#